data_AF-A0A1G6NVW7-F1
#
_entry.id   AF-A0A1G6NVW7-F1
#
_cell.length_a   1.000
_cell.length_b   1.000
_cell.length_c   1.000
_cell.angle_alpha   90.00
_cell.angle_beta   90.00
_cell.angle_gamma   90.00
#
_symmetry.space_group_name_H-M   'P 1'
#
loop_
_entity.id
_entity.type
_entity.pdbx_description
1 polymer ?
#
loop_
_entity_poly.entity_id
_entity_poly.type
_entity_poly.pdbx_seq_one_letter_code
_entity_poly.pdbx_strand_id
1 'polypeptide(L)'
;MNTFFLSGLMLLCISCLHAQTDTLPQVQRLTDQYQQLSARRYKTGRSLLITAISCSVVGTVLVVIGAEKANSSSNEWFAGLEETATGAIFYIVGLGTGIASIPVLASARKYKRKAAALTPQLGVQHILLPANLVKNQLAAGVVLHF
;
A
#
# COMPACT_ATOMS: atom_id res chain seq x y z
N MET A 1 -23.23 23.70 -49.03
CA MET A 1 -22.78 24.27 -47.74
C MET A 1 -22.62 23.21 -46.63
N ASN A 2 -22.17 21.97 -46.94
CA ASN A 2 -22.13 20.87 -45.95
C ASN A 2 -20.73 20.43 -45.48
N THR A 3 -19.65 20.99 -46.02
CA THR A 3 -18.27 20.55 -45.71
C THR A 3 -17.74 21.09 -44.38
N PHE A 4 -18.17 22.28 -43.96
CA PHE A 4 -17.78 22.89 -42.67
C PHE A 4 -18.37 22.16 -41.45
N PHE A 5 -19.54 21.54 -41.61
CA PHE A 5 -20.15 20.77 -40.53
C PHE A 5 -19.45 19.43 -40.29
N LEU A 6 -18.93 18.80 -41.36
CA LEU A 6 -18.16 17.57 -41.27
C LEU A 6 -16.78 17.77 -40.63
N SER A 7 -16.08 18.86 -40.96
CA SER A 7 -14.74 19.12 -40.40
C SER A 7 -14.78 19.46 -38.90
N GLY A 8 -15.79 20.20 -38.44
CA GLY A 8 -15.99 20.49 -37.02
C GLY A 8 -16.30 19.24 -36.18
N LEU A 9 -17.07 18.30 -36.74
CA LEU A 9 -17.44 17.07 -36.03
C LEU A 9 -16.25 16.10 -35.90
N MET A 10 -15.37 16.04 -36.92
CA MET A 10 -14.13 15.27 -36.83
C MET A 10 -13.14 15.82 -35.78
N LEU A 11 -13.00 17.15 -35.67
CA LEU A 11 -12.15 17.77 -34.65
C LEU A 11 -12.62 17.48 -33.22
N LEU A 12 -13.94 17.41 -33.00
CA LEU A 12 -14.52 17.09 -31.71
C LEU A 12 -14.25 15.63 -31.32
N CYS A 13 -14.37 14.69 -32.27
CA CYS A 13 -14.06 13.28 -32.05
C CYS A 13 -12.57 13.04 -31.74
N ILE A 14 -11.65 13.73 -32.42
CA ILE A 14 -10.20 13.60 -32.18
C ILE A 14 -9.83 14.14 -30.79
N SER A 15 -10.45 15.23 -30.36
CA SER A 15 -10.23 15.84 -29.04
C SER A 15 -10.71 14.94 -27.90
N CYS A 16 -11.88 14.31 -28.06
CA CYS A 16 -12.38 13.32 -27.09
C CYS A 16 -11.50 12.07 -27.02
N LEU A 17 -10.92 11.63 -28.15
CA LEU A 17 -9.98 10.51 -28.17
C LEU A 17 -8.68 10.83 -27.43
N HIS A 18 -8.10 12.02 -27.67
CA HIS A 18 -6.86 12.45 -27.00
C HIS A 18 -7.04 12.57 -25.48
N ALA A 19 -8.15 13.13 -25.02
CA ALA A 19 -8.46 13.23 -23.60
C ALA A 19 -8.60 11.86 -22.91
N GLN A 20 -9.07 10.83 -23.62
CA GLN A 20 -9.10 9.46 -23.10
C GLN A 20 -7.72 8.79 -23.08
N THR A 21 -6.86 9.05 -24.07
CA THR A 21 -5.50 8.46 -24.11
C THR A 21 -4.56 9.04 -23.06
N ASP A 22 -4.68 10.32 -22.69
CA ASP A 22 -3.79 10.94 -21.69
C ASP A 22 -4.10 10.54 -20.24
N THR A 23 -5.32 10.09 -19.95
CA THR A 23 -5.73 9.70 -18.59
C THR A 23 -5.25 8.31 -18.18
N LEU A 24 -5.03 7.40 -19.16
CA LEU A 24 -4.53 6.04 -18.96
C LEU A 24 -3.16 5.94 -18.26
N PRO A 25 -2.08 6.59 -18.76
CA PRO A 25 -0.77 6.52 -18.13
C PRO A 25 -0.78 7.16 -16.73
N GLN A 26 -1.68 8.11 -16.48
CA GLN A 26 -1.80 8.76 -15.17
C GLN A 26 -2.43 7.84 -14.11
N VAL A 27 -3.50 7.12 -14.44
CA VAL A 27 -4.17 6.16 -13.54
C VAL A 27 -3.25 4.97 -13.23
N GLN A 28 -2.47 4.50 -14.22
CA GLN A 28 -1.50 3.44 -14.02
C GLN A 28 -0.38 3.85 -13.06
N ARG A 29 0.23 5.02 -13.27
CA ARG A 29 1.25 5.57 -12.36
C ARG A 29 0.74 5.73 -10.93
N LEU A 30 -0.50 6.23 -10.76
CA LEU A 30 -1.12 6.37 -9.43
C LEU A 30 -1.34 5.00 -8.75
N THR A 31 -1.78 4.00 -9.52
CA THR A 31 -1.98 2.65 -9.02
C THR A 31 -0.66 2.03 -8.55
N ASP A 32 0.39 2.15 -9.36
CA ASP A 32 1.74 1.66 -9.02
C ASP A 32 2.30 2.38 -7.78
N GLN A 33 2.11 3.70 -7.69
CA GLN A 33 2.51 4.48 -6.52
C GLN A 33 1.79 4.00 -5.24
N TYR A 34 0.47 3.78 -5.29
CA TYR A 34 -0.27 3.27 -4.13
C TYR A 34 0.13 1.84 -3.76
N GLN A 35 0.39 0.98 -4.74
CA GLN A 35 0.88 -0.37 -4.50
C GLN A 35 2.26 -0.35 -3.82
N GLN A 36 3.22 0.40 -4.35
CA GLN A 36 4.55 0.54 -3.77
C GLN A 36 4.50 1.11 -2.35
N LEU A 37 3.67 2.14 -2.12
CA LEU A 37 3.52 2.75 -0.80
C LEU A 37 2.89 1.77 0.21
N SER A 38 1.89 1.00 -0.22
CA SER A 38 1.28 -0.06 0.59
C SER A 38 2.29 -1.15 0.97
N ALA A 39 3.13 -1.57 0.02
CA ALA A 39 4.15 -2.60 0.22
C ALA A 39 5.24 -2.12 1.19
N ARG A 40 5.72 -0.88 1.02
CA ARG A 40 6.69 -0.26 1.94
C ARG A 40 6.13 -0.19 3.36
N ARG A 41 4.92 0.34 3.53
CA ARG A 41 4.27 0.44 4.86
C ARG A 41 4.02 -0.92 5.49
N TYR A 42 3.62 -1.92 4.70
CA TYR A 42 3.45 -3.28 5.19
C TYR A 42 4.78 -3.90 5.65
N LYS A 43 5.86 -3.73 4.87
CA LYS A 43 7.20 -4.20 5.23
C LYS A 43 7.69 -3.55 6.52
N THR A 44 7.56 -2.22 6.64
CA THR A 44 7.91 -1.50 7.87
C THR A 44 7.07 -1.95 9.07
N GLY A 45 5.75 -2.04 8.90
CA GLY A 45 4.84 -2.50 9.96
C GLY A 45 5.15 -3.92 10.43
N ARG A 46 5.44 -4.83 9.50
CA ARG A 46 5.88 -6.20 9.83
C ARG A 46 7.22 -6.22 10.56
N SER A 47 8.18 -5.40 10.13
CA SER A 47 9.48 -5.29 10.82
C SER A 47 9.30 -4.81 12.25
N LEU A 48 8.50 -3.76 12.46
CA LEU A 48 8.19 -3.25 13.81
C LEU A 48 7.53 -4.31 14.68
N LEU A 49 6.60 -5.09 14.12
CA LEU A 49 5.91 -6.15 14.86
C LEU A 49 6.85 -7.30 15.24
N ILE A 50 7.79 -7.67 14.36
CA ILE A 50 8.84 -8.64 14.69
C ILE A 50 9.74 -8.11 15.80
N THR A 51 10.23 -6.87 15.68
CA THR A 51 11.06 -6.25 16.71
C THR A 51 10.34 -6.17 18.05
N ALA A 52 9.05 -5.81 18.04
CA ALA A 52 8.21 -5.75 19.23
C ALA A 52 8.15 -7.10 19.95
N ILE A 53 7.84 -8.18 19.21
CA ILE A 53 7.78 -9.53 19.75
C ILE A 53 9.15 -9.94 20.31
N SER A 54 10.23 -9.72 19.56
CA SER A 54 11.58 -10.07 20.01
C SER A 54 11.96 -9.34 21.30
N CYS A 55 11.68 -8.03 21.40
CA CYS A 55 11.94 -7.25 22.60
C CYS A 55 11.09 -7.74 23.79
N SER A 56 9.82 -8.06 23.58
CA SER A 56 8.96 -8.61 24.63
C SER A 56 9.46 -9.96 25.13
N VAL A 57 9.85 -10.87 24.23
CA VAL A 57 10.39 -12.19 24.62
C VAL A 57 11.69 -12.05 25.42
N VAL A 58 12.64 -11.24 24.93
CA VAL A 58 13.90 -11.00 25.65
C VAL A 58 13.63 -10.36 27.01
N GLY A 59 12.72 -9.39 27.07
CA GLY A 59 12.33 -8.74 28.32
C GLY A 59 11.76 -9.73 29.34
N THR A 60 10.85 -10.63 28.91
CA THR A 60 10.29 -11.67 29.78
C THR A 60 11.36 -12.63 30.28
N VAL A 61 12.30 -13.05 29.42
CA VAL A 61 13.41 -13.94 29.82
C VAL A 61 14.29 -13.28 30.88
N LEU A 62 14.65 -12.01 30.71
CA LEU A 62 15.46 -11.27 31.68
C LEU A 62 14.76 -11.10 33.03
N VAL A 63 13.44 -10.86 33.03
CA VAL A 63 12.64 -10.80 34.26
C VAL A 63 12.63 -12.14 34.99
N VAL A 64 12.51 -13.26 34.26
CA VAL A 64 12.56 -14.61 34.86
C VAL A 64 13.94 -14.87 35.47
N ILE A 65 15.02 -14.57 34.75
CA ILE A 65 16.39 -14.72 35.25
C ILE A 65 16.62 -13.86 36.49
N GLY A 66 16.17 -12.61 36.47
CA GLY A 66 16.26 -11.71 37.63
C GLY A 66 15.50 -12.24 38.84
N ALA A 67 14.29 -12.78 38.64
CA ALA A 67 13.50 -13.38 39.70
C ALA A 67 14.14 -14.67 40.27
N GLU A 68 14.71 -15.53 39.43
CA GLU A 68 15.47 -16.69 39.87
C GLU A 68 16.70 -16.30 40.68
N LYS A 69 17.44 -15.29 40.22
CA LYS A 69 18.62 -14.76 40.91
C LYS A 69 18.23 -14.20 42.28
N ALA A 70 17.19 -13.38 42.36
CA ALA A 70 16.65 -12.85 43.61
C ALA A 70 16.27 -13.95 44.61
N ASN A 71 15.66 -15.05 44.14
CA ASN A 71 15.31 -16.19 44.98
C ASN A 71 16.54 -16.99 45.46
N SER A 72 17.61 -17.06 44.66
CA SER A 72 18.82 -17.83 44.99
C SER A 72 19.74 -17.15 46.02
N SER A 73 19.66 -15.82 46.15
CA SER A 73 20.54 -15.01 46.98
C SER A 73 19.76 -14.39 48.15
N SER A 74 19.52 -15.19 49.19
CA SER A 74 18.69 -14.81 50.34
C SER A 74 19.20 -13.59 51.13
N ASN A 75 20.45 -13.16 50.91
CA ASN A 75 21.12 -12.11 51.69
C ASN A 75 21.45 -10.83 50.89
N GLU A 76 21.15 -10.79 49.60
CA GLU A 76 21.40 -9.60 48.77
C GLU A 76 20.07 -8.93 48.42
N TRP A 77 19.77 -7.81 49.09
CA TRP A 77 18.54 -7.02 48.87
C TRP A 77 18.30 -6.58 47.42
N PHE A 78 19.35 -6.58 46.58
CA PHE A 78 19.29 -6.10 45.19
C PHE A 78 19.64 -7.16 44.16
N ALA A 79 19.80 -8.41 44.55
CA ALA A 79 20.13 -9.45 43.59
C ALA A 79 19.00 -9.65 42.58
N GLY A 80 19.34 -9.64 41.30
CA GLY A 80 18.37 -9.78 40.21
C GLY A 80 17.61 -8.50 39.85
N LEU A 81 17.80 -7.39 40.57
CA LEU A 81 17.08 -6.13 40.30
C LEU A 81 17.48 -5.54 38.94
N GLU A 82 18.77 -5.58 38.59
CA GLU A 82 19.26 -5.05 37.32
C GLU A 82 18.67 -5.82 36.13
N GLU A 83 18.66 -7.15 36.20
CA GLU A 83 18.13 -8.03 35.17
C GLU A 83 16.61 -7.86 35.06
N THR A 84 15.90 -7.76 36.20
CA THR A 84 14.46 -7.54 36.23
C THR A 84 14.08 -6.17 35.68
N ALA A 85 14.79 -5.11 36.06
CA ALA A 85 14.55 -3.75 35.59
C ALA A 85 14.83 -3.62 34.09
N THR A 86 15.96 -4.17 33.63
CA THR A 86 16.30 -4.24 32.20
C THR A 86 15.23 -5.00 31.43
N GLY A 87 14.82 -6.16 31.93
CA GLY A 87 13.79 -6.97 31.31
C GLY A 87 12.44 -6.25 31.22
N ALA A 88 12.05 -5.53 32.27
CA ALA A 88 10.85 -4.70 32.28
C ALA A 88 10.91 -3.57 31.23
N ILE A 89 12.06 -2.91 31.08
CA ILE A 89 12.26 -1.89 30.04
C ILE A 89 12.09 -2.49 28.65
N PHE A 90 12.73 -3.63 28.37
CA PHE A 90 12.61 -4.33 27.09
C PHE A 90 11.16 -4.74 26.80
N TYR A 91 10.44 -5.20 27.82
CA TYR A 91 9.03 -5.57 27.70
C TYR A 91 8.16 -4.34 27.35
N ILE A 92 8.34 -3.21 28.04
CA ILE A 92 7.61 -1.96 27.77
C ILE A 92 7.92 -1.45 26.35
N VAL A 93 9.20 -1.46 25.95
CA VAL A 93 9.61 -1.06 24.59
C VAL A 93 8.98 -1.96 23.54
N GLY A 94 8.95 -3.28 23.77
CA GLY A 94 8.28 -4.24 22.91
C GLY A 94 6.78 -3.95 22.76
N LEU A 95 6.11 -3.69 23.88
CA LEU A 95 4.68 -3.33 23.90
C LEU A 95 4.40 -2.02 23.14
N GLY A 96 5.21 -0.98 23.40
CA GLY A 96 5.08 0.32 22.75
C GLY A 96 5.30 0.23 21.23
N THR A 97 6.34 -0.47 20.79
CA THR A 97 6.60 -0.70 19.36
C THR A 97 5.52 -1.57 18.71
N GLY A 98 4.97 -2.55 19.43
CA GLY A 98 3.83 -3.35 19.00
C GLY A 98 2.59 -2.49 18.73
N ILE A 99 2.23 -1.61 19.65
CA ILE A 99 1.10 -0.68 19.50
C ILE A 99 1.34 0.27 18.31
N ALA A 100 2.56 0.81 18.16
CA ALA A 100 2.92 1.69 17.06
C ALA A 100 2.84 1.00 15.68
N SER A 101 2.97 -0.33 15.62
CA SER A 101 2.86 -1.09 14.36
C SER A 101 1.42 -1.14 13.81
N ILE A 102 0.40 -1.03 14.67
CA ILE A 102 -1.03 -1.11 14.31
C ILE A 102 -1.43 -0.02 13.31
N PRO A 103 -1.23 1.29 13.56
CA PRO A 103 -1.59 2.33 12.59
C PRO A 103 -0.79 2.22 11.28
N VAL A 104 0.46 1.75 11.34
CA VAL A 104 1.30 1.54 10.14
C VAL A 104 0.71 0.44 9.27
N LEU A 105 0.33 -0.70 9.84
CA LEU A 105 -0.32 -1.81 9.13
C LEU A 105 -1.72 -1.43 8.63
N ALA A 106 -2.50 -0.68 9.42
CA ALA A 106 -3.81 -0.18 9.01
C ALA A 106 -3.69 0.76 7.80
N SER A 107 -2.69 1.64 7.79
CA SER A 107 -2.42 2.52 6.65
C SER A 107 -2.08 1.73 5.39
N ALA A 108 -1.26 0.68 5.48
CA ALA A 108 -0.92 -0.19 4.37
C ALA A 108 -2.18 -0.82 3.72
N ARG A 109 -3.12 -1.31 4.56
CA ARG A 109 -4.41 -1.85 4.09
C ARG A 109 -5.25 -0.79 3.39
N LYS A 110 -5.27 0.46 3.90
CA LYS A 110 -5.98 1.58 3.27
C LYS A 110 -5.44 1.89 1.87
N TYR A 111 -4.12 1.91 1.70
CA TYR A 111 -3.51 2.12 0.38
C TYR A 111 -3.75 0.96 -0.58
N LYS A 112 -3.70 -0.28 -0.09
CA LYS A 112 -4.05 -1.46 -0.90
C LYS A 112 -5.49 -1.40 -1.42
N ARG A 113 -6.45 -0.97 -0.58
CA ARG A 113 -7.85 -0.76 -1.00
C ARG A 113 -7.98 0.35 -2.04
N LYS A 114 -7.25 1.46 -1.90
CA LYS A 114 -7.22 2.55 -2.89
C LYS A 114 -6.67 2.08 -4.24
N ALA A 115 -5.59 1.30 -4.24
CA ALA A 115 -5.05 0.72 -5.47
C ALA A 115 -6.06 -0.22 -6.16
N ALA A 116 -6.73 -1.08 -5.37
CA ALA A 116 -7.74 -2.00 -5.89
C ALA A 116 -8.96 -1.28 -6.50
N ALA A 117 -9.34 -0.11 -5.96
CA ALA A 117 -10.43 0.70 -6.51
C ALA A 117 -10.10 1.34 -7.88
N LEU A 118 -8.81 1.56 -8.17
CA LEU A 118 -8.34 2.12 -9.45
C LEU A 118 -8.11 1.03 -10.52
N THR A 119 -7.93 -0.22 -10.11
CA THR A 119 -7.71 -1.38 -11.00
C THR A 119 -8.86 -1.67 -11.97
N PRO A 120 -10.17 -1.59 -11.61
CA PRO A 120 -11.25 -1.83 -12.57
C PRO A 120 -11.32 -0.75 -13.66
N GLN A 121 -10.82 0.47 -13.42
CA GLN A 121 -10.76 1.51 -14.47
C GLN A 121 -9.75 1.11 -15.56
N LEU A 122 -8.59 0.56 -15.17
CA LEU A 122 -7.61 0.00 -16.11
C LEU A 122 -8.17 -1.20 -16.87
N GLY A 123 -8.88 -2.10 -16.19
CA GLY A 123 -9.48 -3.30 -16.80
C GLY A 123 -10.56 -2.99 -17.82
N VAL A 124 -11.45 -2.04 -17.52
CA VAL A 124 -12.52 -1.61 -18.45
C VAL A 124 -11.95 -0.85 -19.65
N GLN A 125 -10.91 -0.03 -19.46
CA GLN A 125 -10.28 0.70 -20.56
C GLN A 125 -9.47 -0.21 -21.50
N HIS A 126 -8.83 -1.26 -20.99
CA HIS A 126 -8.11 -2.24 -21.83
C HIS A 126 -9.06 -3.02 -22.77
N ILE A 127 -10.34 -3.13 -22.40
CA ILE A 127 -11.40 -3.74 -23.22
C ILE A 127 -12.02 -2.70 -24.18
N LEU A 128 -12.16 -1.44 -23.77
CA LEU A 128 -12.78 -0.38 -24.58
C LEU A 128 -11.86 0.22 -25.66
N LEU A 129 -10.54 0.23 -25.45
CA LEU A 129 -9.55 0.72 -26.43
C LEU A 129 -9.61 -0.03 -27.78
N PRO A 130 -9.53 -1.38 -27.83
CA PRO A 130 -9.64 -2.09 -29.10
C PRO A 130 -11.05 -1.98 -29.69
N ALA A 131 -12.10 -1.96 -28.85
CA ALA A 131 -13.48 -1.84 -29.31
C ALA A 131 -13.75 -0.49 -30.01
N ASN A 132 -13.23 0.62 -29.49
CA ASN A 132 -13.36 1.94 -30.13
C ASN A 132 -12.47 2.07 -31.38
N LEU A 133 -11.27 1.48 -31.39
CA LEU A 133 -10.41 1.46 -32.58
C LEU A 133 -11.07 0.69 -33.73
N VAL A 134 -11.67 -0.47 -33.46
CA VAL A 134 -12.40 -1.26 -34.46
C VAL A 134 -13.66 -0.54 -34.94
N LYS A 135 -14.42 0.10 -34.03
CA LYS A 135 -15.64 0.86 -34.39
C LYS A 135 -15.33 2.09 -35.25
N ASN A 136 -14.22 2.78 -34.98
CA ASN A 136 -13.79 3.94 -35.76
C ASN A 136 -13.16 3.55 -37.10
N GLN A 137 -12.47 2.42 -37.20
CA GLN A 137 -12.02 1.90 -38.49
C GLN A 137 -13.17 1.43 -39.38
N LEU A 138 -14.23 0.85 -38.80
CA LEU A 138 -15.47 0.56 -39.56
C LEU A 138 -16.15 1.84 -40.05
N ALA A 139 -16.24 2.87 -39.21
CA ALA A 139 -16.84 4.15 -39.61
C ALA A 139 -16.04 4.86 -40.71
N ALA A 140 -14.70 4.79 -40.68
CA ALA A 140 -13.85 5.34 -41.73
C ALA A 140 -13.89 4.53 -43.04
N GLY A 141 -14.00 3.19 -42.95
CA GLY A 141 -14.13 2.31 -44.11
C GLY A 141 -15.45 2.46 -44.87
N VAL A 142 -16.54 2.82 -44.18
CA VAL A 142 -17.85 3.08 -44.81
C VAL A 142 -17.87 4.41 -45.58
N VAL A 143 -17.05 5.40 -45.19
CA VAL A 143 -16.98 6.70 -45.89
C VAL A 143 -16.18 6.64 -47.20
N LEU A 144 -15.30 5.64 -47.37
CA LEU A 144 -14.53 5.45 -48.61
C LEU A 144 -15.30 4.68 -49.70
N HIS A 145 -16.51 4.22 -49.42
CA HIS A 145 -17.33 3.41 -50.33
C HIS A 145 -18.60 4.10 -50.85
N PHE A 146 -18.74 5.42 -50.65
CA PHE A 146 -19.83 6.23 -51.23
C PHE A 146 -19.31 7.42 -52.02
#